data_AF-A0A2U3PA28-F1
#
_entry.id   AF-A0A2U3PA28-F1
#
_cell.length_a   1.000
_cell.length_b   1.000
_cell.length_c   1.000
_cell.angle_alpha   90.00
_cell.angle_beta   90.00
_cell.angle_gamma   90.00
#
_symmetry.space_group_name_H-M   'P 1'
#
loop_
_entity.id
_entity.type
_entity.pdbx_description
1 polymer ?
#
loop_
_entity_poly.entity_id
_entity_poly.type
_entity_poly.pdbx_seq_one_letter_code
_entity_poly.pdbx_strand_id
1 'polypeptide(L)'
;MSYRRLDDESGARTSRCWTAPRDVVALLSDNAPEALVTCWATQRSGLCVTAINLHLTSREAAYIVHDSGARALIASAALHE
;
A
#
# COMPACT_ATOMS: atom_id res chain seq x y z
N MET A 1 -1.08 2.92 17.81
CA MET A 1 -2.37 3.12 17.09
C MET A 1 -3.42 2.22 17.72
N SER A 2 -4.65 2.69 17.94
CA SER A 2 -5.75 1.83 18.44
C SER A 2 -6.57 1.27 17.27
N TYR A 3 -7.27 0.14 17.49
CA TYR A 3 -8.07 -0.50 16.43
C TYR A 3 -9.19 0.40 15.91
N ARG A 4 -9.87 1.13 16.81
CA ARG A 4 -10.90 2.12 16.43
C ARG A 4 -10.33 3.21 15.52
N ARG A 5 -9.14 3.72 15.84
CA ARG A 5 -8.46 4.74 15.04
C ARG A 5 -8.02 4.20 13.69
N LEU A 6 -7.55 2.95 13.63
CA LEU A 6 -7.22 2.27 12.38
C LEU A 6 -8.46 2.17 11.47
N ASP A 7 -9.62 1.79 12.02
CA ASP A 7 -10.86 1.67 11.27
C ASP A 7 -11.37 3.02 10.73
N ASP A 8 -11.34 4.06 11.58
CA ASP A 8 -11.71 5.43 11.23
C ASP A 8 -10.80 6.00 10.13
N GLU A 9 -9.48 5.90 10.27
CA GLU A 9 -8.51 6.46 9.31
C GLU A 9 -8.47 5.71 7.97
N SER A 10 -8.72 4.40 7.99
CA SER A 10 -8.74 3.59 6.77
C SER A 10 -10.01 3.85 5.94
N GLY A 11 -11.12 4.26 6.57
CA GLY A 11 -12.39 4.54 5.87
C GLY A 11 -12.29 5.76 4.94
N ALA A 12 -11.41 6.70 5.26
CA ALA A 12 -11.16 7.89 4.43
C ALA A 12 -10.18 7.64 3.27
N ARG A 13 -9.34 6.60 3.33
CA ARG A 13 -8.28 6.32 2.32
C ARG A 13 -8.69 5.37 1.21
N THR A 14 -9.88 4.78 1.28
CA THR A 14 -10.46 4.01 0.18
C THR A 14 -10.87 4.97 -0.94
N SER A 15 -9.94 5.27 -1.84
CA SER A 15 -10.15 6.13 -2.99
C SER A 15 -10.92 5.42 -4.10
N ARG A 16 -11.76 6.19 -4.78
CA ARG A 16 -12.73 5.83 -5.83
C ARG A 16 -12.09 5.44 -7.19
N CYS A 17 -10.86 4.97 -7.21
CA CYS A 17 -10.10 4.70 -8.45
C CYS A 17 -9.92 3.20 -8.77
N TRP A 18 -10.37 2.31 -7.91
CA TRP A 18 -10.19 0.87 -8.08
C TRP A 18 -11.47 0.27 -8.63
N THR A 19 -11.42 -0.20 -9.86
CA THR A 19 -12.60 -0.62 -10.62
C THR A 19 -12.86 -2.12 -10.56
N ALA A 20 -11.90 -2.93 -10.10
CA ALA A 20 -12.04 -4.38 -10.05
C ALA A 20 -11.61 -4.98 -8.69
N PRO A 21 -12.40 -5.92 -8.13
CA PRO A 21 -11.92 -6.80 -7.08
C PRO A 21 -10.63 -7.52 -7.52
N ARG A 22 -9.68 -7.69 -6.59
CA ARG A 22 -8.37 -8.35 -6.79
C ARG A 22 -7.30 -7.56 -7.56
N ASP A 23 -7.51 -6.29 -7.85
CA ASP A 23 -6.40 -5.46 -8.32
C ASP A 23 -5.29 -5.39 -7.25
N VAL A 24 -4.03 -5.41 -7.71
CA VAL A 24 -2.85 -5.41 -6.85
C VAL A 24 -2.35 -3.97 -6.63
N VAL A 25 -2.01 -3.66 -5.38
CA VAL A 25 -1.41 -2.39 -4.95
C VAL A 25 0.00 -2.66 -4.46
N ALA A 26 1.01 -2.02 -5.04
CA ALA A 26 2.34 -2.01 -4.45
C ALA A 26 2.39 -0.95 -3.34
N LEU A 27 2.90 -1.31 -2.16
CA LEU A 27 3.09 -0.42 -1.02
C LEU A 27 4.58 -0.36 -0.66
N LEU A 28 5.20 0.79 -0.89
CA LEU A 28 6.57 1.08 -0.47
C LEU A 28 6.52 2.06 0.71
N SER A 29 6.91 1.60 1.89
CA SER A 29 6.85 2.43 3.11
C SER A 29 7.97 2.09 4.08
N ASP A 30 8.33 3.09 4.87
CA ASP A 30 9.15 3.07 6.07
C ASP A 30 8.53 2.34 7.28
N ASN A 31 7.55 1.47 7.04
CA ASN A 31 6.82 0.71 8.06
C ASN A 31 6.16 1.61 9.14
N ALA A 32 5.81 2.84 8.78
CA ALA A 32 5.08 3.74 9.64
C ALA A 32 3.62 3.27 9.85
N PRO A 33 2.92 3.72 10.91
CA PRO A 33 1.52 3.35 11.17
C PRO A 33 0.57 3.57 9.98
N GLU A 34 0.89 4.52 9.11
CA GLU A 34 0.16 4.84 7.89
C GLU A 34 0.15 3.68 6.88
N ALA A 35 1.20 2.84 6.88
CA ALA A 35 1.29 1.63 6.07
C ALA A 35 0.21 0.61 6.49
N LEU A 36 -0.01 0.47 7.81
CA LEU A 36 -1.05 -0.41 8.35
C LEU A 36 -2.44 0.07 7.96
N VAL A 37 -2.70 1.38 8.02
CA VAL A 37 -3.98 1.96 7.58
C VAL A 37 -4.20 1.72 6.09
N THR A 38 -3.16 1.82 5.26
CA THR A 38 -3.24 1.56 3.82
C THR A 38 -3.53 0.08 3.53
N CYS A 39 -2.81 -0.82 4.20
CA CYS A 39 -3.03 -2.27 4.10
C CYS A 39 -4.44 -2.68 4.57
N TRP A 40 -4.96 -2.02 5.60
CA TRP A 40 -6.31 -2.25 6.11
C TRP A 40 -7.38 -1.73 5.14
N ALA A 41 -7.14 -0.56 4.53
CA ALA A 41 -8.00 -0.01 3.50
C ALA A 41 -8.07 -0.93 2.27
N THR A 42 -6.93 -1.45 1.79
CA THR A 42 -6.89 -2.36 0.63
C THR A 42 -7.63 -3.66 0.89
N GLN A 43 -7.48 -4.27 2.08
CA GLN A 43 -8.19 -5.48 2.45
C GLN A 43 -9.72 -5.28 2.46
N ARG A 44 -10.20 -4.17 3.04
CA ARG A 44 -11.64 -3.86 3.07
C ARG A 44 -12.21 -3.54 1.69
N SER A 45 -11.38 -3.05 0.77
CA SER A 45 -11.77 -2.79 -0.62
C SER A 45 -11.71 -4.02 -1.54
N GLY A 46 -11.33 -5.19 -1.02
CA GLY A 46 -11.19 -6.40 -1.85
C GLY A 46 -9.99 -6.37 -2.79
N LEU A 47 -8.98 -5.54 -2.48
CA LEU A 47 -7.74 -5.39 -3.23
C LEU A 47 -6.63 -6.26 -2.62
N CYS A 48 -5.67 -6.66 -3.44
CA CYS A 48 -4.46 -7.32 -2.99
C CYS A 48 -3.36 -6.29 -2.75
N VAL A 49 -2.58 -6.44 -1.68
CA VAL A 49 -1.45 -5.54 -1.38
C VAL A 49 -0.14 -6.31 -1.43
N THR A 50 0.85 -5.72 -2.10
CA THR A 50 2.24 -6.19 -2.15
C THR A 50 3.10 -5.18 -1.42
N ALA A 51 3.46 -5.50 -0.18
CA ALA A 51 4.38 -4.68 0.59
C ALA A 51 5.82 -4.88 0.10
N ILE A 52 6.50 -3.78 -0.23
CA ILE A 52 7.87 -3.77 -0.72
C ILE A 52 8.76 -3.25 0.41
N ASN A 53 9.84 -4.00 0.69
CA ASN A 53 10.77 -3.64 1.74
C ASN A 53 11.60 -2.42 1.32
N LEU A 54 11.63 -1.39 2.17
CA LEU A 54 12.38 -0.16 1.97
C LEU A 54 13.90 -0.37 1.89
N HIS A 55 14.42 -1.44 2.50
CA HIS A 55 15.85 -1.75 2.49
C HIS A 55 16.34 -2.32 1.15
N LEU A 56 15.45 -2.57 0.21
CA LEU A 56 15.81 -3.00 -1.14
C LEU A 56 16.40 -1.84 -1.94
N THR A 57 17.27 -2.18 -2.88
CA THR A 57 17.71 -1.21 -3.88
C THR A 57 16.52 -0.77 -4.74
N SER A 58 16.60 0.42 -5.32
CA SER A 58 15.58 0.93 -6.25
C SER A 58 15.29 -0.04 -7.40
N ARG A 59 16.32 -0.78 -7.86
CA ARG A 59 16.19 -1.80 -8.91
C ARG A 59 15.38 -3.02 -8.46
N GLU A 60 15.62 -3.52 -7.26
CA GLU A 60 14.89 -4.66 -6.70
C GLU A 60 13.43 -4.29 -6.39
N ALA A 61 13.21 -3.08 -5.85
CA ALA A 61 11.87 -2.56 -5.65
C ALA A 61 11.11 -2.43 -6.98
N ALA A 62 11.75 -1.87 -8.01
CA ALA A 62 11.16 -1.77 -9.35
C ALA A 62 10.82 -3.15 -9.94
N TYR A 63 11.70 -4.14 -9.76
CA TYR A 63 11.42 -5.52 -10.17
C TYR A 63 10.13 -6.06 -9.54
N ILE A 64 9.96 -5.89 -8.22
CA ILE A 64 8.75 -6.35 -7.52
C ILE A 64 7.51 -5.61 -8.02
N VAL A 65 7.59 -4.29 -8.23
CA VAL A 65 6.45 -3.52 -8.77
C VAL A 65 6.03 -4.06 -10.14
N HIS A 66 7.00 -4.32 -11.03
CA HIS A 66 6.73 -4.81 -12.37
C HIS A 66 6.20 -6.25 -12.41
N ASP A 67 6.74 -7.14 -11.56
CA ASP A 67 6.36 -8.56 -11.53
C ASP A 67 5.05 -8.81 -10.78
N SER A 68 4.73 -7.99 -9.77
CA SER A 68 3.53 -8.16 -8.93
C SER A 68 2.20 -7.89 -9.66
N GLY A 69 2.23 -7.33 -10.87
CA GLY A 69 1.01 -6.92 -11.58
C GLY A 69 0.29 -5.74 -10.91
N ALA A 70 1.01 -4.94 -10.12
CA ALA A 70 0.45 -3.79 -9.43
C ALA A 70 -0.16 -2.78 -10.40
N ARG A 71 -1.41 -2.38 -10.13
CA ARG A 71 -2.13 -1.33 -10.88
C ARG A 71 -1.81 0.08 -10.37
N ALA A 72 -1.34 0.18 -9.13
CA ALA A 72 -0.86 1.42 -8.55
C ALA A 72 0.25 1.17 -7.53
N LEU A 73 1.05 2.21 -7.29
CA LEU A 73 2.09 2.27 -6.28
C LEU A 73 1.72 3.35 -5.24
N ILE A 74 1.73 2.97 -3.98
CA ILE A 74 1.64 3.88 -2.84
C ILE A 74 3.01 3.94 -2.19
N ALA A 75 3.57 5.15 -2.11
CA ALA A 75 4.87 5.41 -1.51
C ALA A 75 4.70 6.31 -0.27
N SER A 76 5.42 6.01 0.81
CA SER A 76 5.53 6.92 1.96
C SER A 76 6.20 8.22 1.54
N ALA A 77 5.69 9.37 1.98
CA ALA A 77 6.29 10.67 1.67
C ALA A 77 7.67 10.87 2.30
N ALA A 78 8.03 10.04 3.28
CA ALA A 78 9.35 10.03 3.91
C ALA A 78 10.43 9.31 3.07
N LEU A 79 10.05 8.68 1.95
CA LEU A 79 10.99 8.13 0.98
C LEU A 79 11.80 9.26 0.35
N HIS A 80 13.11 9.23 0.59
CA HIS A 80 14.09 10.06 -0.10
C HIS A 80 15.03 9.14 -0.88
N GLU A 81 15.49 9.60 -2.05
CA GLU A 81 16.49 8.93 -2.89
C GLU A 81 17.89 8.90 -2.26
#